data_AF-A0A6L6B5M6-F1
#
_entry.id   AF-A0A6L6B5M6-F1
#
_cell.length_a   1.000
_cell.length_b   1.000
_cell.length_c   1.000
_cell.angle_alpha   90.00
_cell.angle_beta   90.00
_cell.angle_gamma   90.00
#
_symmetry.space_group_name_H-M   'P 1'
#
loop_
_entity.id
_entity.type
_entity.pdbx_description
1 polymer ?
#
loop_
_entity_poly.entity_id
_entity_poly.type
_entity_poly.pdbx_seq_one_letter_code
_entity_poly.pdbx_strand_id
1 'polypeptide(L)' 'MPRYKVAIVGAGPAGYFAAQALQNLQSDELNFTIDMIERLPTPWGLVRSGVAPDHPKIKTVSKVFEKIANEE' A
#
# COMPACT_ATOMS: atom_id res chain seq x y z
N MET A 1 -24.29 0.43 6.78
CA MET A 1 -23.55 0.19 5.52
C MET A 1 -22.57 -0.95 5.75
N PRO A 2 -22.43 -1.92 4.83
CA PRO A 2 -21.46 -3.00 4.98
C PRO A 2 -20.02 -2.45 5.00
N ARG A 3 -19.22 -2.92 5.95
CA ARG A 3 -17.79 -2.62 6.05
C ARG A 3 -17.01 -3.91 5.80
N TYR A 4 -16.24 -3.95 4.73
CA TYR A 4 -15.41 -5.11 4.39
C TYR A 4 -14.05 -4.99 5.07
N LYS A 5 -13.60 -6.08 5.69
CA LYS A 5 -12.24 -6.19 6.23
C LYS A 5 -11.37 -6.90 5.21
N VAL A 6 -10.28 -6.26 4.79
CA VAL A 6 -9.37 -6.76 3.76
C VAL A 6 -7.98 -6.88 4.35
N ALA A 7 -7.39 -8.08 4.27
CA ALA A 7 -5.99 -8.30 4.61
C ALA A 7 -5.16 -8.36 3.32
N ILE A 8 -4.14 -7.53 3.21
CA ILE A 8 -3.16 -7.55 2.12
C ILE A 8 -1.86 -8.11 2.67
N VAL A 9 -1.42 -9.26 2.17
CA VAL A 9 -0.16 -9.89 2.59
C VAL A 9 0.96 -9.46 1.63
N GLY A 10 1.86 -8.61 2.13
CA GLY A 10 2.99 -8.03 1.42
C GLY A 10 2.85 -6.53 1.20
N ALA A 11 3.79 -5.75 1.75
CA ALA A 11 3.83 -4.28 1.64
C ALA A 11 4.72 -3.80 0.48
N GLY A 12 4.67 -4.48 -0.66
CA GLY A 12 5.32 -4.05 -1.91
C GLY A 12 4.41 -3.16 -2.77
N PRO A 13 4.86 -2.76 -3.97
CA PRO A 13 4.06 -1.93 -4.88
C PRO A 13 2.66 -2.49 -5.16
N ALA A 14 2.56 -3.80 -5.43
CA ALA A 14 1.28 -4.44 -5.70
C ALA A 14 0.30 -4.32 -4.51
N GLY A 15 0.79 -4.48 -3.28
CA GLY A 15 -0.03 -4.34 -2.07
C GLY A 15 -0.54 -2.91 -1.87
N TYR A 16 0.34 -1.92 -2.04
CA TYR A 16 -0.05 -0.52 -1.95
C TYR A 16 -1.04 -0.10 -3.05
N PHE A 17 -0.82 -0.50 -4.29
CA PHE A 17 -1.76 -0.15 -5.37
C PHE A 17 -3.11 -0.87 -5.23
N ALA A 18 -3.14 -2.10 -4.69
CA ALA A 18 -4.38 -2.75 -4.34
C ALA A 18 -5.13 -2.02 -3.23
N ALA A 19 -4.42 -1.56 -2.18
CA ALA A 19 -5.02 -0.73 -1.13
C ALA A 19 -5.60 0.57 -1.68
N GLN A 20 -4.85 1.26 -2.55
CA GLN A 20 -5.32 2.50 -3.20
C GLN A 20 -6.54 2.27 -4.10
N ALA A 21 -6.59 1.15 -4.82
CA ALA A 21 -7.76 0.81 -5.62
C ALA A 21 -9.01 0.61 -4.74
N LEU A 22 -8.87 -0.01 -3.57
CA LEU A 22 -9.97 -0.18 -2.61
C LEU A 22 -10.38 1.15 -1.96
N GLN A 23 -9.42 1.99 -1.57
CA GLN A 23 -9.67 3.34 -1.05
C GLN A 23 -10.46 4.18 -2.07
N ASN A 24 -10.06 4.16 -3.34
CA ASN A 24 -10.75 4.87 -4.42
C ASN A 24 -12.18 4.36 -4.70
N LEU A 25 -12.52 3.14 -4.27
CA LEU A 25 -13.87 2.58 -4.38
C LEU A 25 -14.75 2.91 -3.16
N GLN A 26 -14.21 3.52 -2.10
CA GLN A 26 -15.00 3.90 -0.95
C GLN A 26 -16.10 4.91 -1.31
N SER A 27 -17.27 4.72 -0.73
CA SER A 27 -18.43 5.61 -0.85
C SER A 27 -19.26 5.53 0.44
N ASP A 28 -20.31 6.34 0.53
CA ASP A 28 -21.24 6.27 1.67
C ASP A 28 -21.83 4.86 1.84
N GLU A 29 -22.01 4.12 0.74
CA GLU A 29 -22.59 2.77 0.73
C GLU A 29 -21.56 1.64 0.85
N LEU A 30 -20.28 1.91 0.60
CA LEU A 30 -19.21 0.92 0.49
C LEU A 30 -17.97 1.35 1.27
N ASN A 31 -17.67 0.64 2.36
CA ASN A 31 -16.54 0.97 3.22
C ASN A 31 -15.57 -0.20 3.36
N PHE A 32 -14.27 0.11 3.46
CA PHE A 32 -13.20 -0.87 3.64
C PHE A 32 -12.38 -0.56 4.89
N THR A 33 -11.90 -1.61 5.56
CA THR A 33 -10.85 -1.54 6.57
C THR A 33 -9.74 -2.46 6.10
N ILE A 34 -8.57 -1.89 5.84
CA ILE A 34 -7.49 -2.55 5.10
C ILE A 34 -6.30 -2.71 6.05
N ASP A 35 -5.95 -3.95 6.36
CA ASP A 35 -4.77 -4.29 7.14
C ASP A 35 -3.68 -4.80 6.19
N MET A 36 -2.51 -4.17 6.22
CA MET A 36 -1.35 -4.61 5.45
C MET A 36 -0.38 -5.37 6.34
N ILE A 37 -0.11 -6.63 5.99
CA ILE A 37 0.71 -7.55 6.77
C ILE A 37 2.01 -7.79 6.01
N GLU A 38 3.14 -7.37 6.57
CA GLU A 38 4.47 -7.53 5.97
C GLU A 38 5.34 -8.40 6.88
N ARG A 39 6.14 -9.27 6.27
CA ARG A 39 7.08 -10.15 6.98
C ARG A 39 8.26 -9.36 7.54
N LEU A 40 8.72 -8.33 6.83
CA LEU A 40 9.85 -7.51 7.24
C LEU A 40 9.40 -6.30 8.08
N PRO A 41 10.26 -5.77 8.99
CA PRO A 41 9.96 -4.53 9.72
C PRO A 41 9.91 -3.29 8.81
N THR A 42 10.39 -3.39 7.57
CA THR A 42 10.46 -2.28 6.62
C THR A 42 9.56 -2.55 5.42
N PRO A 43 8.62 -1.64 5.10
CA PRO A 43 7.73 -1.80 3.94
C PRO A 43 8.44 -1.49 2.62
N TRP A 44 7.65 -1.43 1.54
CA TRP A 44 7.98 -1.08 0.15
C TRP A 44 8.58 -2.22 -0.69
N GLY A 45 8.86 -3.38 -0.10
CA GLY A 45 9.33 -4.57 -0.82
C GLY A 45 10.53 -4.28 -1.74
N LEU A 46 10.45 -4.70 -2.99
CA LEU A 46 11.53 -4.53 -3.97
C LEU A 46 11.82 -3.06 -4.31
N VAL A 47 10.94 -2.11 -4.04
CA VAL A 47 11.30 -0.68 -4.18
C VAL A 47 12.41 -0.31 -3.19
N ARG A 48 12.38 -0.88 -1.99
CA ARG A 48 13.43 -0.71 -0.99
C ARG A 48 14.64 -1.60 -1.29
N SER A 49 14.40 -2.91 -1.42
CA SER A 49 15.45 -3.94 -1.38
C SER A 49 15.86 -4.52 -2.73
N GLY A 50 15.17 -4.16 -3.82
CA GLY A 50 15.43 -4.67 -5.17
C GLY A 50 15.94 -3.61 -6.14
N VAL A 51 15.36 -2.40 -6.12
CA VAL A 51 15.79 -1.28 -6.97
C VAL A 51 17.24 -0.94 -6.63
N ALA A 52 18.07 -0.98 -7.67
CA ALA A 52 19.49 -0.74 -7.58
C ALA A 52 19.81 0.65 -6.97
N PRO A 53 20.90 0.78 -6.20
CA PRO A 53 21.19 1.99 -5.44
C PRO A 53 21.48 3.22 -6.31
N ASP A 54 21.93 3.01 -7.55
CA ASP A 54 22.15 4.03 -8.58
C ASP A 54 20.85 4.47 -9.31
N HIS A 55 19.70 3.88 -8.96
CA HIS A 55 18.37 4.22 -9.50
C HIS A 55 17.45 4.88 -8.46
N PRO A 56 17.85 5.98 -7.78
CA PRO A 56 17.08 6.58 -6.70
C PRO A 56 15.74 7.18 -7.18
N LYS A 57 15.64 7.58 -8.47
CA LYS A 57 14.40 8.12 -9.04
C LYS A 57 13.24 7.14 -8.93
N ILE A 58 13.48 5.85 -9.15
CA ILE A 58 12.43 4.82 -9.05
C ILE A 58 11.95 4.67 -7.60
N LYS A 59 12.83 4.86 -6.61
CA LYS A 59 12.48 4.79 -5.18
C LYS A 59 11.53 5.89 -4.71
N THR A 60 11.37 6.98 -5.47
CA THR A 60 10.47 8.10 -5.13
C THR A 60 9.00 7.71 -5.02
N VAL A 61 8.59 6.59 -5.62
CA VAL A 61 7.24 6.02 -5.49
C VAL A 61 6.87 5.71 -4.03
N SER A 62 7.85 5.54 -3.13
CA SER A 62 7.60 5.35 -1.70
C SER A 62 6.77 6.46 -1.08
N LYS A 63 6.86 7.70 -1.60
CA LYS A 63 6.03 8.83 -1.15
C LYS A 63 4.54 8.63 -1.44
N VAL A 64 4.22 7.94 -2.55
CA VAL A 64 2.83 7.57 -2.87
C VAL A 64 2.35 6.50 -1.89
N PHE A 65 3.20 5.54 -1.55
CA PHE A 65 2.89 4.50 -0.56
C PHE A 65 2.66 5.08 0.83
N GLU A 66 3.47 6.07 1.24
CA GLU A 66 3.26 6.83 2.48
C GLU A 66 1.91 7.54 2.49
N LYS A 67 1.51 8.17 1.38
CA LYS A 67 0.18 8.79 1.27
C LYS A 67 -0.94 7.76 1.45
N ILE A 68 -0.84 6.62 0.75
CA ILE A 68 -1.82 5.52 0.83
C ILE A 68 -1.95 4.98 2.26
N ALA A 69 -0.83 4.84 2.97
CA ALA A 69 -0.81 4.32 4.36
C ALA A 69 -1.40 5.29 5.39
N ASN A 70 -1.42 6.59 5.08
CA ASN A 70 -1.87 7.64 5.98
C ASN A 70 -3.30 8.14 5.65
N GLU A 71 -4.01 7.48 4.73
CA GLU A 71 -5.44 7.76 4.55
C GLU A 71 -6.21 7.17 5.75
N GLU A 72 -6.87 8.06 6.50
CA GLU A 72 -7.73 7.74 7.65
C GLU A 72 -9.11 7.24 7.23
#